data_AF-A0A5D3GIS2-F1
#
_entry.id   AF-A0A5D3GIS2-F1
#
_cell.length_a   1.000
_cell.length_b   1.000
_cell.length_c   1.000
_cell.angle_alpha   90.00
_cell.angle_beta   90.00
_cell.angle_gamma   90.00
#
_symmetry.space_group_name_H-M   'P 1'
#
loop_
_entity.id
_entity.type
_entity.pdbx_description
1 polymer ?
#
loop_
_entity_poly.entity_id
_entity_poly.type
_entity_poly.pdbx_seq_one_letter_code
_entity_poly.pdbx_strand_id
1 'polypeptide(L)'
;MAYSALAVANAFIERAKEGKVSGLTPMKLQKLLFYTQSWHLRERDQPLMDDHFARWQYGPVIPSLYHELKSYGNRPVTSLLSNLKPDAEDIVFVTPRVPESDTYTHRLIDRIINKYGKWSGTQLSNLSHEDGTAWALKGADGSAIDWEDMAALIHPKSRIRE
;
A
#
# COMPACT_ATOMS: atom_id res chain seq x y z
N MET A 1 13.43 -4.75 10.39
CA MET A 1 12.07 -4.85 10.96
C MET A 1 11.12 -4.22 9.96
N ALA A 2 9.96 -4.84 9.74
CA ALA A 2 8.96 -4.26 8.87
C ALA A 2 8.23 -3.11 9.58
N TYR A 3 7.59 -2.25 8.78
CA TYR A 3 6.79 -1.12 9.25
C TYR A 3 5.33 -1.52 9.40
N SER A 4 4.55 -0.74 10.15
CA SER A 4 3.10 -0.80 10.01
C SER A 4 2.66 -0.20 8.68
N ALA A 5 1.55 -0.67 8.13
CA ALA A 5 0.92 -0.07 6.96
C ALA A 5 0.63 1.42 7.17
N LEU A 6 0.31 1.85 8.40
CA LEU A 6 0.09 3.25 8.74
C LEU A 6 1.34 4.11 8.51
N ALA A 7 2.53 3.60 8.87
CA ALA A 7 3.77 4.35 8.69
C ALA A 7 4.07 4.61 7.21
N VAL A 8 3.92 3.59 6.36
CA VAL A 8 4.13 3.70 4.92
C VAL A 8 3.00 4.53 4.27
N ALA A 9 1.76 4.37 4.73
CA ALA A 9 0.62 5.18 4.29
C ALA A 9 0.83 6.68 4.58
N ASN A 10 1.33 7.01 5.76
CA ASN A 10 1.66 8.38 6.15
C ASN A 10 2.72 8.99 5.24
N ALA A 11 3.73 8.23 4.82
CA ALA A 11 4.70 8.71 3.84
C ALA A 11 4.03 9.05 2.49
N PHE A 12 3.08 8.25 1.99
CA PHE A 12 2.30 8.62 0.79
C PHE A 12 1.45 9.89 1.00
N ILE A 13 0.82 10.03 2.17
CA ILE A 13 0.01 11.22 2.53
C ILE A 13 0.89 12.48 2.58
N GLU A 14 2.10 12.39 3.12
CA GLU A 14 3.08 13.48 3.10
C GLU A 14 3.45 13.87 1.66
N ARG A 15 3.76 12.89 0.79
CA ARG A 15 4.02 13.17 -0.62
C ARG A 15 2.81 13.78 -1.33
N ALA A 16 1.59 13.43 -0.94
CA ALA A 16 0.38 14.05 -1.48
C ALA A 16 0.27 15.53 -1.07
N LYS A 17 0.59 15.85 0.19
CA LYS A 17 0.63 17.23 0.70
C LYS A 17 1.71 18.07 0.03
N GLU A 18 2.83 17.45 -0.35
CA GLU A 18 3.90 18.05 -1.14
C GLU A 18 3.55 18.20 -2.64
N GLY A 19 2.37 17.73 -3.07
CA GLY A 19 1.94 17.79 -4.47
C GLY A 19 2.58 16.73 -5.38
N LYS A 20 3.31 15.76 -4.85
CA LYS A 20 3.96 14.69 -5.63
C LYS A 20 3.00 13.60 -6.10
N VAL A 21 1.87 13.44 -5.43
CA VAL A 21 0.78 12.55 -5.86
C VAL A 21 -0.57 13.23 -5.69
N SER A 22 -1.32 13.32 -6.80
CA SER A 22 -2.64 13.95 -6.80
C SER A 22 -3.75 12.91 -6.56
N GLY A 23 -4.86 13.38 -5.96
CA GLY A 23 -6.08 12.57 -5.80
C GLY A 23 -5.85 11.27 -5.01
N LEU A 24 -5.09 11.32 -3.91
CA LEU A 24 -4.80 10.16 -3.06
C LEU A 24 -6.03 9.71 -2.27
N THR A 25 -6.97 9.05 -2.93
CA THR A 25 -8.15 8.45 -2.29
C THR A 25 -7.80 7.17 -1.52
N PRO A 26 -8.64 6.68 -0.59
CA PRO A 26 -8.41 5.41 0.10
C PRO A 26 -8.09 4.23 -0.82
N MET A 27 -8.85 4.07 -1.91
CA MET A 27 -8.60 3.02 -2.90
C MET A 27 -7.22 3.18 -3.56
N LYS A 28 -6.85 4.40 -3.96
CA LYS A 28 -5.55 4.66 -4.57
C LYS A 28 -4.42 4.36 -3.60
N LEU A 29 -4.55 4.79 -2.35
CA LEU A 29 -3.57 4.53 -1.30
C LEU A 29 -3.37 3.03 -1.06
N GLN A 30 -4.44 2.27 -0.92
CA GLN A 30 -4.38 0.80 -0.77
C GLN A 30 -3.61 0.14 -1.93
N LYS A 31 -3.85 0.57 -3.17
CA LYS A 31 -3.16 0.01 -4.33
C LYS A 31 -1.69 0.42 -4.41
N LEU A 32 -1.35 1.66 -4.04
CA LEU A 32 0.05 2.09 -3.97
C LEU A 32 0.82 1.32 -2.90
N LEU A 33 0.21 1.04 -1.74
CA LEU A 33 0.81 0.19 -0.71
C LEU A 33 1.00 -1.25 -1.19
N PHE A 34 0.02 -1.82 -1.89
CA PHE A 34 0.15 -3.15 -2.49
C PHE A 34 1.37 -3.24 -3.42
N TYR A 35 1.49 -2.30 -4.38
CA TYR A 35 2.66 -2.28 -5.26
C TYR A 35 3.95 -2.03 -4.49
N THR A 36 3.95 -1.19 -3.45
CA THR A 36 5.14 -0.95 -2.63
C THR A 36 5.61 -2.25 -1.95
N GLN A 37 4.70 -3.00 -1.33
CA GLN A 37 5.01 -4.30 -0.72
C GLN A 37 5.53 -5.29 -1.76
N SER A 38 4.84 -5.43 -2.90
CA SER A 38 5.22 -6.32 -4.01
C SER A 38 6.63 -6.03 -4.55
N TRP A 39 6.95 -4.76 -4.83
CA TRP A 39 8.28 -4.38 -5.32
C TRP A 39 9.35 -4.54 -4.24
N HIS A 40 9.04 -4.24 -2.97
CA HIS A 40 9.98 -4.47 -1.88
C HIS A 40 10.30 -5.97 -1.71
N LEU A 41 9.27 -6.82 -1.65
CA LEU A 41 9.43 -8.27 -1.55
C LEU A 41 10.29 -8.80 -2.71
N ARG A 42 10.03 -8.34 -3.94
CA ARG A 42 10.84 -8.72 -5.11
C ARG A 42 12.30 -8.27 -5.04
N GLU A 43 12.57 -7.10 -4.47
CA GLU A 43 13.93 -6.53 -4.42
C GLU A 43 14.75 -6.99 -3.20
N ARG A 44 14.09 -7.35 -2.09
CA ARG A 44 14.73 -7.59 -0.79
C ARG A 44 14.43 -8.95 -0.18
N ASP A 45 13.50 -9.71 -0.76
CA ASP A 45 13.06 -11.01 -0.25
C ASP A 45 12.56 -10.95 1.21
N GLN A 46 12.07 -9.78 1.61
CA GLN A 46 11.57 -9.50 2.96
C GLN A 46 10.39 -8.52 2.86
N PRO A 47 9.40 -8.61 3.77
CA PRO A 47 8.27 -7.68 3.78
C PRO A 47 8.70 -6.26 4.16
N LEU A 48 8.13 -5.23 3.52
CA LEU A 48 8.27 -3.85 3.98
C LEU A 48 7.30 -3.56 5.12
N MET A 49 6.09 -4.10 5.02
CA MET A 49 5.02 -4.00 5.99
C MET A 49 4.64 -5.39 6.50
N ASP A 50 4.35 -5.50 7.80
CA ASP A 50 3.89 -6.75 8.43
C ASP A 50 2.39 -7.01 8.20
N ASP A 51 1.65 -6.01 7.72
CA ASP A 51 0.24 -6.14 7.36
C ASP A 51 0.04 -7.05 6.14
N HIS A 52 -1.01 -7.88 6.18
CA HIS A 52 -1.40 -8.72 5.05
C HIS A 52 -2.32 -7.98 4.08
N PHE A 53 -2.20 -8.33 2.80
CA PHE A 53 -3.17 -7.91 1.78
C PHE A 53 -4.18 -9.03 1.56
N ALA A 54 -5.47 -8.69 1.62
CA ALA A 54 -6.58 -9.59 1.34
C ALA A 54 -7.14 -9.35 -0.08
N ARG A 55 -7.65 -10.42 -0.71
CA ARG A 55 -8.37 -10.37 -1.98
C ARG A 55 -9.76 -9.82 -1.75
N TRP A 56 -10.02 -8.59 -2.17
CA TRP A 56 -11.36 -7.99 -2.11
C TRP A 56 -11.87 -7.68 -3.52
N GLN A 57 -13.19 -7.52 -3.67
CA GLN A 57 -13.86 -7.21 -4.94
C GLN A 57 -13.18 -6.12 -5.80
N TYR A 58 -12.57 -5.11 -5.18
CA TYR A 58 -11.89 -4.01 -5.87
C TYR A 58 -10.36 -4.10 -5.69
N GLY A 59 -9.82 -5.31 -5.72
CA GLY A 59 -8.40 -5.60 -5.72
C GLY A 59 -7.82 -5.81 -4.31
N PRO A 60 -6.49 -5.84 -4.16
CA PRO A 60 -5.83 -6.14 -2.90
C PRO A 60 -6.02 -4.99 -1.90
N VAL A 61 -6.35 -5.33 -0.65
CA VAL A 61 -6.66 -4.37 0.42
C VAL A 61 -6.03 -4.84 1.72
N ILE A 62 -5.39 -3.95 2.47
CA ILE A 62 -5.07 -4.18 3.88
C ILE A 62 -6.35 -3.90 4.70
N PRO A 63 -6.99 -4.91 5.32
CA PRO A 63 -8.31 -4.74 5.95
C PRO A 63 -8.29 -3.75 7.13
N SER A 64 -7.24 -3.78 7.95
CA SER A 64 -7.05 -2.84 9.07
C SER A 64 -7.07 -1.39 8.57
N LEU A 65 -6.28 -1.10 7.55
CA LEU A 65 -6.19 0.23 6.94
C LEU A 65 -7.48 0.63 6.20
N TYR A 66 -8.25 -0.31 5.65
CA TYR A 66 -9.55 0.00 5.05
C TYR A 66 -10.51 0.58 6.09
N HIS A 67 -10.57 -0.01 7.29
CA HIS A 67 -11.42 0.50 8.36
C HIS A 67 -11.01 1.89 8.86
N GLU A 68 -9.71 2.18 8.93
CA GLU A 68 -9.18 3.50 9.26
C GLU A 68 -9.57 4.57 8.22
N LEU A 69 -9.59 4.20 6.94
CA LEU A 69 -9.82 5.13 5.84
C LEU A 69 -11.30 5.28 5.44
N LYS A 70 -12.22 4.46 5.99
CA LYS A 70 -13.62 4.38 5.54
C LYS A 70 -14.36 5.72 5.57
N SER A 71 -14.03 6.61 6.52
CA SER A 71 -14.65 7.93 6.68
C SER A 71 -14.38 8.89 5.52
N TYR A 72 -13.28 8.68 4.78
CA TYR A 72 -12.97 9.44 3.59
C TYR A 72 -13.86 9.04 2.41
N GLY A 73 -14.33 7.79 2.35
CA GLY A 73 -15.06 7.25 1.22
C GLY A 73 -14.22 7.30 -0.05
N ASN A 74 -14.67 8.07 -1.05
CA ASN A 74 -13.94 8.31 -2.30
C ASN A 74 -13.16 9.64 -2.32
N ARG A 75 -13.15 10.40 -1.23
CA ARG A 75 -12.46 11.69 -1.14
C ARG A 75 -10.96 11.50 -0.91
N PRO A 76 -10.11 12.48 -1.29
CA PRO A 76 -8.68 12.42 -0.97
C PRO A 76 -8.42 12.31 0.53
N VAL A 77 -7.43 11.51 0.91
CA VAL A 77 -6.92 11.39 2.27
C VAL A 77 -6.02 12.58 2.57
N THR A 78 -6.40 13.40 3.55
CA THR A 78 -5.75 14.69 3.83
C THR A 78 -5.07 14.77 5.19
N SER A 79 -5.38 13.85 6.11
CA SER A 79 -4.77 13.80 7.44
C SER A 79 -3.89 12.56 7.61
N LEU A 80 -2.83 12.70 8.40
CA LEU A 80 -2.01 11.56 8.80
C LEU A 80 -2.85 10.61 9.66
N LEU A 81 -2.53 9.33 9.58
CA LEU A 81 -3.17 8.24 10.30
C LEU A 81 -2.43 7.98 11.60
N SER A 82 -3.18 7.85 12.68
CA SER A 82 -2.66 7.59 14.02
C SER A 82 -3.35 6.38 14.61
N ASN A 83 -2.67 5.67 15.51
CA ASN A 83 -3.27 4.62 16.32
C ASN A 83 -3.11 4.93 17.81
N LEU A 84 -4.00 4.33 18.60
CA LEU A 84 -3.90 4.35 20.05
C LEU A 84 -2.94 3.24 20.48
N LYS A 85 -1.96 3.57 21.30
CA LYS A 85 -1.11 2.58 21.96
C LYS A 85 -1.28 2.69 23.47
N PRO A 86 -1.41 1.57 24.20
CA PRO A 86 -1.25 1.57 25.64
C PRO A 86 0.19 1.96 25.96
N ASP A 87 0.34 2.97 26.80
CA ASP A 87 1.56 3.29 27.53
C ASP A 87 1.29 3.02 29.02
N ALA A 88 2.34 2.85 29.83
CA ALA A 88 2.31 2.23 31.16
C ALA A 88 1.14 2.64 32.07
N GLU A 89 0.63 3.87 31.96
CA GLU A 89 -0.52 4.38 32.71
C GLU A 89 -1.54 5.15 31.84
N ASP A 90 -1.36 5.22 30.51
CA ASP A 90 -2.12 6.10 29.62
C ASP A 90 -2.36 5.51 28.22
N ILE A 91 -3.30 6.10 27.47
CA ILE A 91 -3.48 5.81 26.05
C ILE A 91 -2.88 6.96 25.24
N VAL A 92 -1.82 6.66 24.47
CA VAL A 92 -1.10 7.66 23.68
C VAL A 92 -1.47 7.54 22.21
N PHE A 93 -1.69 8.70 21.56
CA PHE A 93 -1.84 8.78 20.11
C PHE A 93 -0.47 8.73 19.46
N VAL A 94 -0.21 7.67 18.69
CA VAL A 94 1.02 7.51 17.91
C VAL A 94 0.69 7.71 16.45
N THR A 95 1.46 8.56 15.78
CA THR A 95 1.43 8.73 14.31
C THR A 95 2.67 8.06 13.75
N PRO A 96 2.58 6.79 13.29
CA PRO A 96 3.74 6.05 12.83
C PRO A 96 4.34 6.70 11.58
N ARG A 97 5.66 6.68 11.46
CA ARG A 97 6.40 7.20 10.30
C ARG A 97 7.57 6.30 9.94
N VAL A 98 7.91 6.28 8.66
CA VAL A 98 9.20 5.75 8.21
C VAL A 98 10.28 6.74 8.64
N PRO A 99 11.35 6.32 9.34
CA PRO A 99 12.44 7.20 9.73
C PRO A 99 13.12 7.82 8.52
N GLU A 100 13.47 9.11 8.58
CA GLU A 100 14.15 9.82 7.48
C GLU A 100 15.49 9.17 7.09
N SER A 101 16.14 8.47 8.03
CA SER A 101 17.38 7.72 7.81
C SER A 101 17.20 6.51 6.89
N ASP A 102 15.99 5.96 6.74
CA ASP A 102 15.68 4.88 5.81
C ASP A 102 15.50 5.41 4.38
N THR A 103 16.63 5.81 3.79
CA THR A 103 16.68 6.35 2.44
C THR A 103 16.20 5.37 1.37
N TYR A 104 16.31 4.06 1.60
CA TYR A 104 15.85 3.05 0.64
C TYR A 104 14.32 3.04 0.55
N THR A 105 13.63 2.98 1.69
CA THR A 105 12.16 2.97 1.74
C THR A 105 11.59 4.24 1.11
N HIS A 106 12.16 5.41 1.44
CA HIS A 106 11.76 6.66 0.81
C HIS A 106 11.96 6.66 -0.72
N ARG A 107 13.10 6.17 -1.22
CA ARG A 107 13.34 6.03 -2.68
C ARG A 107 12.38 5.05 -3.34
N LEU A 108 12.04 3.94 -2.67
CA LEU A 108 11.06 3.00 -3.18
C LEU A 108 9.69 3.67 -3.31
N ILE A 109 9.21 4.36 -2.27
CA ILE A 109 7.94 5.10 -2.29
C ILE A 109 7.92 6.11 -3.44
N ASP A 110 8.99 6.89 -3.60
CA ASP A 110 9.07 7.88 -4.68
C ASP A 110 9.07 7.21 -6.08
N ARG A 111 9.72 6.05 -6.24
CA ARG A 111 9.63 5.23 -7.47
C ARG A 111 8.21 4.73 -7.73
N ILE A 112 7.51 4.28 -6.70
CA ILE A 112 6.11 3.84 -6.80
C ILE A 112 5.21 5.01 -7.21
N ILE A 113 5.41 6.19 -6.65
CA ILE A 113 4.69 7.41 -7.06
C ILE A 113 4.97 7.75 -8.53
N ASN A 114 6.24 7.72 -8.94
CA ASN A 114 6.61 8.02 -10.33
C ASN A 114 5.96 7.05 -11.32
N LYS A 115 5.89 5.75 -10.97
CA LYS A 115 5.34 4.70 -11.84
C LYS A 115 3.81 4.65 -11.84
N TYR A 116 3.18 4.72 -10.67
CA TYR A 116 1.75 4.44 -10.48
C TYR A 116 0.93 5.65 -10.02
N GLY A 117 1.58 6.69 -9.49
CA GLY A 117 0.93 7.83 -8.84
C GLY A 117 0.08 8.68 -9.79
N LYS A 118 0.25 8.57 -11.10
CA LYS A 118 -0.59 9.25 -12.11
C LYS A 118 -1.95 8.58 -12.30
N TRP A 119 -2.08 7.32 -11.91
CA TRP A 119 -3.27 6.52 -12.15
C TRP A 119 -4.31 6.74 -11.03
N SER A 120 -5.58 6.60 -11.38
CA SER A 120 -6.67 6.58 -10.41
C SER A 120 -6.67 5.27 -9.63
N GLY A 121 -7.36 5.25 -8.48
CA GLY A 121 -7.53 4.01 -7.71
C GLY A 121 -8.21 2.91 -8.53
N THR A 122 -9.17 3.26 -9.40
CA THR A 122 -9.84 2.30 -10.29
C THR A 122 -8.88 1.73 -11.33
N GLN A 123 -8.04 2.57 -11.95
CA GLN A 123 -7.04 2.10 -12.91
C GLN A 123 -6.03 1.16 -12.26
N LEU A 124 -5.58 1.48 -11.04
CA LEU A 124 -4.68 0.61 -10.27
C LEU A 124 -5.36 -0.68 -9.80
N SER A 125 -6.65 -0.62 -9.48
CA SER A 125 -7.48 -1.79 -9.21
C SER A 125 -7.52 -2.69 -10.44
N ASN A 126 -7.89 -2.16 -11.60
CA ASN A 126 -7.95 -2.93 -12.85
C ASN A 126 -6.60 -3.59 -13.16
N LEU A 127 -5.49 -2.87 -12.96
CA LEU A 127 -4.14 -3.42 -13.12
C LEU A 127 -3.90 -4.64 -12.22
N SER A 128 -4.34 -4.59 -10.95
CA SER A 128 -4.23 -5.74 -10.04
C SER A 128 -5.16 -6.91 -10.38
N HIS A 129 -6.12 -6.72 -11.28
CA HIS A 129 -7.01 -7.80 -11.75
C HIS A 129 -6.52 -8.45 -13.05
N GLU A 130 -5.44 -7.93 -13.66
CA GLU A 130 -4.97 -8.50 -14.93
C GLU A 130 -4.52 -9.95 -14.76
N ASP A 131 -4.76 -10.75 -15.80
CA ASP A 131 -4.43 -12.17 -15.80
C ASP A 131 -2.95 -12.41 -15.51
N GLY A 132 -2.68 -13.27 -14.53
CA GLY A 132 -1.32 -13.60 -14.10
C GLY A 132 -0.73 -12.64 -13.07
N THR A 133 -1.53 -11.78 -12.45
CA THR A 133 -1.15 -11.02 -11.24
C THR A 133 -1.49 -11.77 -9.94
N ALA A 134 -0.84 -11.41 -8.84
CA ALA A 134 -0.99 -12.07 -7.53
C ALA A 134 -2.44 -12.06 -7.00
N TRP A 135 -3.17 -10.96 -7.22
CA TRP A 135 -4.58 -10.87 -6.82
C TRP A 135 -5.47 -11.71 -7.75
N ALA A 136 -5.17 -11.75 -9.06
CA ALA A 136 -5.95 -12.52 -10.04
C ALA A 136 -5.79 -14.05 -9.88
N LEU A 137 -4.76 -14.51 -9.17
CA LEU A 137 -4.67 -15.92 -8.79
C LEU A 137 -5.86 -16.33 -7.91
N LYS A 138 -6.40 -17.52 -8.19
CA LYS A 138 -7.60 -18.08 -7.54
C LYS A 138 -7.47 -18.05 -6.03
N GLY A 139 -8.34 -17.28 -5.38
CA GLY A 139 -8.54 -17.26 -3.94
C GLY A 139 -9.94 -16.75 -3.62
N ALA A 140 -10.50 -17.14 -2.48
CA ALA A 140 -11.80 -16.66 -2.04
C ALA A 140 -11.74 -15.16 -1.69
N ASP A 141 -12.88 -14.48 -1.78
CA ASP A 141 -13.01 -13.11 -1.24
C ASP A 141 -12.62 -13.10 0.25
N GLY A 142 -11.85 -12.09 0.66
CA GLY A 142 -11.26 -11.97 1.99
C GLY A 142 -9.98 -12.80 2.24
N SER A 143 -9.59 -13.72 1.36
CA SER A 143 -8.37 -14.53 1.56
C SER A 143 -7.09 -13.70 1.46
N ALA A 144 -6.08 -14.04 2.27
CA ALA A 144 -4.76 -13.40 2.19
C ALA A 144 -4.05 -13.74 0.87
N ILE A 145 -3.28 -12.79 0.35
CA ILE A 145 -2.41 -12.97 -0.82
C ILE A 145 -1.01 -13.28 -0.31
N ASP A 146 -0.45 -14.40 -0.75
CA ASP A 146 0.89 -14.85 -0.36
C ASP A 146 1.98 -13.87 -0.83
N TRP A 147 2.99 -13.67 0.01
CA TRP A 147 4.08 -12.75 -0.29
C TRP A 147 4.93 -13.20 -1.49
N GLU A 148 5.10 -14.50 -1.67
CA GLU A 148 5.78 -15.05 -2.85
C GLU A 148 5.04 -14.66 -4.14
N ASP A 149 3.70 -14.81 -4.16
CA ASP A 149 2.87 -14.38 -5.28
C ASP A 149 2.96 -12.87 -5.49
N MET A 150 2.88 -12.09 -4.40
CA MET A 150 3.03 -10.63 -4.46
C MET A 150 4.36 -10.20 -5.08
N ALA A 151 5.45 -10.93 -4.83
CA ALA A 151 6.77 -10.63 -5.37
C ALA A 151 6.93 -11.06 -6.84
N ALA A 152 6.45 -12.27 -7.16
CA ALA A 152 6.61 -12.88 -8.46
C ALA A 152 5.65 -12.32 -9.52
N LEU A 153 4.42 -11.98 -9.11
CA LEU A 153 3.28 -11.71 -10.00
C LEU A 153 2.75 -10.27 -9.84
N ILE A 154 3.67 -9.30 -9.86
CA ILE A 154 3.32 -7.87 -9.75
C ILE A 154 2.52 -7.39 -10.98
N HIS A 155 2.93 -7.83 -12.17
CA HIS A 155 2.33 -7.51 -13.46
C HIS A 155 2.29 -8.77 -14.33
N PRO A 156 1.36 -8.85 -15.31
CA PRO A 156 1.40 -9.92 -16.29
C PRO A 156 2.71 -9.95 -17.08
N LYS A 157 3.10 -11.13 -17.56
CA LYS A 157 4.31 -11.30 -18.40
C LYS A 157 4.32 -10.41 -19.64
N SER A 158 3.16 -10.07 -20.19
CA SER A 158 3.03 -9.16 -21.33
C SER A 158 3.50 -7.74 -21.03
N ARG A 159 3.42 -7.29 -19.77
CA ARG A 159 3.87 -5.97 -19.31
C ARG A 159 5.33 -5.93 -18.86
N ILE A 160 6.00 -7.08 -18.79
CA ILE A 160 7.41 -7.20 -18.39
C ILE A 160 8.35 -6.99 -19.60
N ARG A 161 7.81 -6.67 -20.79
CA ARG A 161 8.58 -6.32 -21.98
C ARG A 161 8.74 -4.80 -22.10
N GLU A 162 9.89 -4.30 -21.65
CA GLU A 162 10.79 -3.29 -22.28
C GLU A 162 11.96 -3.00 -21.33
#